data_AF-A0A9D6YR91-F1
#
_entry.id   AF-A0A9D6YR91-F1
#
_cell.length_a   1.000
_cell.length_b   1.000
_cell.length_c   1.000
_cell.angle_alpha   90.00
_cell.angle_beta   90.00
_cell.angle_gamma   90.00
#
_symmetry.space_group_name_H-M   'P 1'
#
loop_
_entity.id
_entity.type
_entity.pdbx_description
1 polymer ?
#
loop_
_entity_poly.entity_id
_entity_poly.type
_entity_poly.pdbx_seq_one_letter_code
_entity_poly.pdbx_strand_id
1 'polypeptide(L)' 'VLRGFHADVDPAALGISLHALATWRDVLAVAREHKYFPDDALNEVEAFIADPVAWSAAHGGLAKAKG' A
#
# COMPACT_ATOMS: atom_id res chain seq x y z
N VAL A 1 -16.56 -10.59 -12.55
CA VAL A 1 -15.48 -11.39 -11.93
C VAL A 1 -14.58 -10.42 -11.20
N LEU A 2 -14.61 -10.46 -9.86
CA LEU A 2 -13.70 -9.87 -8.86
C LEU A 2 -14.53 -9.75 -7.56
N ARG A 3 -14.75 -10.91 -6.91
CA ARG A 3 -15.27 -10.99 -5.53
C ARG A 3 -14.09 -11.36 -4.64
N GLY A 4 -13.92 -10.62 -3.54
CA GLY A 4 -13.21 -11.08 -2.34
C GLY A 4 -11.72 -10.81 -2.28
N PHE A 5 -11.33 -9.57 -1.99
CA PHE A 5 -10.18 -9.33 -1.11
C PHE A 5 -10.77 -8.79 0.20
N HIS A 6 -10.90 -9.66 1.21
CA HIS A 6 -11.31 -9.24 2.55
C HIS A 6 -10.06 -8.77 3.28
N ALA A 7 -9.80 -7.46 3.28
CA ALA A 7 -8.78 -6.84 4.12
C ALA A 7 -9.22 -6.76 5.59
N ASP A 8 -10.44 -7.17 5.89
CA ASP A 8 -11.10 -7.00 7.19
C ASP A 8 -10.77 -8.12 8.20
N VAL A 9 -9.96 -9.10 7.78
CA VAL A 9 -9.54 -10.21 8.65
C VAL A 9 -8.19 -9.88 9.23
N ASP A 10 -8.15 -9.63 10.54
CA ASP A 10 -6.91 -9.56 11.30
C ASP A 10 -6.33 -11.00 11.46
N PRO A 11 -5.21 -11.35 10.79
CA PRO A 11 -4.62 -12.68 10.89
C PRO A 11 -4.18 -12.99 12.33
N ALA A 12 -3.78 -11.98 13.10
CA ALA A 12 -3.36 -12.16 14.48
C ALA A 12 -4.54 -12.58 15.37
N ALA A 13 -5.74 -12.04 15.13
CA ALA A 13 -6.97 -12.46 15.82
C ALA A 13 -7.34 -13.92 15.52
N LEU A 14 -6.84 -14.50 14.43
CA LEU A 14 -6.99 -15.90 14.06
C LEU A 14 -5.82 -16.80 14.52
N GLY A 15 -4.84 -16.25 15.25
CA GLY A 15 -3.64 -16.98 15.66
C GLY A 15 -2.66 -17.27 14.51
N ILE A 16 -2.77 -16.53 13.40
CA ILE A 16 -1.92 -16.68 12.21
C ILE A 16 -0.82 -15.61 12.24
N SER A 17 0.44 -16.02 12.13
CA SER A 17 1.57 -15.10 11.95
C SER A 17 1.89 -14.93 10.47
N LEU A 18 1.92 -13.68 9.99
CA LEU A 18 2.35 -13.36 8.64
C LEU A 18 3.83 -12.99 8.64
N HIS A 19 4.62 -13.72 7.84
CA HIS A 19 6.02 -13.40 7.59
C HIS A 19 6.17 -12.87 6.17
N ALA A 20 6.73 -11.67 6.04
CA ALA A 20 7.02 -11.05 4.75
C ALA A 20 8.53 -10.87 4.60
N LEU A 21 9.05 -11.11 3.40
CA LEU A 21 10.47 -10.89 3.07
C LEU A 21 10.80 -9.40 2.96
N ALA A 22 9.82 -8.60 2.55
CA ALA A 22 9.92 -7.15 2.39
C ALA A 22 8.52 -6.53 2.37
N THR A 23 8.48 -5.22 2.55
CA THR A 23 7.30 -4.36 2.48
C THR A 23 7.46 -3.33 1.35
N TRP A 24 6.38 -2.63 1.00
CA TRP A 24 6.45 -1.53 0.03
C TRP A 24 7.34 -0.37 0.49
N ARG A 25 7.53 -0.18 1.80
CA ARG A 25 8.47 0.81 2.34
C ARG A 25 9.92 0.42 2.03
N ASP A 26 10.25 -0.87 2.10
CA ASP A 26 11.58 -1.37 1.76
C ASP A 26 11.87 -1.16 0.27
N VAL A 27 10.88 -1.44 -0.59
CA VAL A 27 10.98 -1.17 -2.04
C VAL A 27 11.19 0.32 -2.32
N LEU A 28 10.42 1.20 -1.65
CA LEU A 28 10.54 2.65 -1.82
C LEU A 28 11.93 3.16 -1.38
N ALA A 29 12.47 2.64 -0.28
CA ALA A 29 13.80 3.01 0.19
C ALA A 29 14.89 2.68 -0.84
N VAL A 30 14.88 1.45 -1.37
CA VAL A 30 15.84 1.01 -2.41
C VAL A 30 15.67 1.83 -3.70
N ALA A 31 14.43 2.11 -4.10
CA ALA A 31 14.16 2.91 -5.29
C ALA A 31 14.70 4.35 -5.18
N ARG A 32 14.62 4.96 -3.99
CA ARG A 32 15.22 6.27 -3.70
C ARG A 32 16.74 6.22 -3.68
N GLU A 33 17.32 5.25 -2.98
CA GLU A 33 18.77 5.08 -2.86
C GLU A 33 19.45 5.02 -4.24
N HIS A 34 18.90 4.22 -5.14
CA HIS A 34 19.46 4.02 -6.47
C HIS A 34 18.92 4.98 -7.53
N LYS A 35 18.02 5.90 -7.16
CA LYS A 35 17.40 6.89 -8.07
C LYS A 35 16.83 6.23 -9.32
N TYR A 36 16.14 5.10 -9.15
CA TYR A 36 15.55 4.36 -10.27
C TYR A 36 14.40 5.10 -10.94
N PHE A 37 13.77 6.02 -10.21
CA PHE A 37 12.66 6.83 -10.68
C PHE A 37 12.87 8.30 -10.31
N PRO A 38 12.23 9.23 -11.04
CA PRO A 38 12.13 10.62 -10.63
C PRO A 38 11.56 10.80 -9.21
N ASP A 39 12.03 11.84 -8.51
CA ASP A 39 11.64 12.09 -7.12
C ASP A 39 10.14 12.35 -6.96
N ASP A 40 9.50 13.00 -7.92
CA ASP A 40 8.06 13.27 -7.93
C ASP A 40 7.22 11.98 -7.96
N ALA A 41 7.61 11.01 -8.79
CA ALA A 41 6.97 9.70 -8.83
C ALA A 41 7.12 8.95 -7.49
N LEU A 42 8.31 8.98 -6.88
CA LEU A 42 8.56 8.34 -5.58
C LEU A 42 7.81 9.03 -4.44
N ASN A 43 7.66 10.36 -4.50
CA ASN A 43 6.87 11.12 -3.55
C ASN A 43 5.38 10.74 -3.61
N GLU A 44 4.84 10.47 -4.81
CA GLU A 44 3.45 10.02 -4.90
C GLU A 44 3.23 8.60 -4.39
N VAL A 45 4.19 7.70 -4.62
CA VAL A 45 4.16 6.36 -4.00
C VAL A 45 4.23 6.47 -2.48
N GLU A 46 5.04 7.38 -1.95
CA GLU A 46 5.11 7.63 -0.51
C GLU A 46 3.80 8.17 0.06
N ALA A 47 3.16 9.12 -0.62
CA ALA A 47 1.86 9.67 -0.23
C ALA A 47 0.78 8.58 -0.21
N PHE A 48 0.76 7.70 -1.21
CA PHE A 48 -0.14 6.55 -1.24
C PHE A 48 0.13 5.58 -0.08
N ILE A 49 1.39 5.23 0.22
CA ILE A 49 1.72 4.31 1.33
C ILE A 49 1.31 4.91 2.69
N ALA A 50 1.39 6.23 2.85
CA ALA A 50 1.05 6.92 4.09
C ALA A 50 -0.46 6.93 4.37
N ASP A 51 -1.28 7.22 3.36
CA ASP A 51 -2.75 7.15 3.45
C ASP A 51 -3.36 6.69 2.11
N PRO A 52 -3.47 5.37 1.90
CA PRO A 52 -3.96 4.82 0.64
C PRO A 52 -5.40 5.25 0.31
N VAL A 53 -6.23 5.48 1.33
CA VAL A 53 -7.65 5.80 1.17
C VAL A 53 -7.83 7.26 0.79
N ALA A 54 -7.19 8.18 1.51
CA ALA A 54 -7.25 9.60 1.17
C ALA A 54 -6.60 9.86 -0.20
N TRP A 55 -5.45 9.23 -0.47
CA TRP A 55 -4.79 9.33 -1.77
C TRP A 55 -5.70 8.80 -2.89
N SER A 56 -6.31 7.61 -2.71
CA SER A 56 -7.26 7.04 -3.68
C SER A 56 -8.42 8.00 -3.95
N ALA A 57 -9.04 8.56 -2.91
CA ALA A 57 -10.15 9.52 -3.07
C ALA A 57 -9.74 10.77 -3.87
N ALA A 58 -8.53 11.30 -3.65
CA ALA A 58 -8.00 12.45 -4.37
C ALA A 58 -7.64 12.13 -5.83
N HIS A 59 -7.39 10.86 -6.16
CA HIS A 59 -6.96 10.40 -7.50
C HIS A 59 -8.07 9.66 -8.27
N GLY A 60 -9.34 9.90 -7.94
CA GLY A 60 -10.50 9.35 -8.65
C GLY A 60 -10.91 7.93 -8.25
N GLY A 61 -10.30 7.39 -7.19
CA GLY A 61 -10.64 6.12 -6.57
C GLY A 61 -11.71 6.26 -5.47
N LEU A 62 -12.01 5.13 -4.82
CA LEU A 62 -13.03 5.08 -3.76
C LEU A 62 -12.49 5.67 -2.45
N ALA A 63 -13.31 6.47 -1.77
CA ALA A 63 -13.02 7.00 -0.43
C ALA A 63 -13.17 5.97 0.70
N LYS A 64 -13.56 4.74 0.36
CA LYS A 64 -13.61 3.59 1.26
C LYS A 64 -13.36 2.32 0.45
N ALA A 65 -12.53 1.41 0.97
CA ALA A 65 -12.48 0.05 0.43
C ALA A 65 -13.89 -0.55 0.46
N LYS A 66 -14.30 -1.26 -0.60
CA LYS A 66 -15.56 -2.01 -0.56
C LYS A 66 -15.43 -3.08 0.53
N GLY A 67 -16.23 -2.95 1.58
CA GLY A 67 -16.41 -3.99 2.60
C GLY A 67 -17.19 -5.18 2.07
#